data_AF-A0A4P9VGJ4-F1
#
_entry.id   AF-A0A4P9VGJ4-F1
#
_cell.length_a   1.000
_cell.length_b   1.000
_cell.length_c   1.000
_cell.angle_alpha   90.00
_cell.angle_beta   90.00
_cell.angle_gamma   90.00
#
_symmetry.space_group_name_H-M   'P 1'
#
loop_
_entity.id
_entity.type
_entity.pdbx_description
1 polymer ?
#
loop_
_entity_poly.entity_id
_entity_poly.type
_entity_poly.pdbx_seq_one_letter_code
_entity_poly.pdbx_strand_id
1 'polypeptide(L)' 'MTSNMAVTDWLCIMKSGPTIDGREIAPQDVKDMAESYDTDEYTAMIWYEHYRVFGNFGQVEELKTDVDKKDRQCYTQK' A
#
# COMPACT_ATOMS: atom_id res chain seq x y z
N MET A 1 -9.40 26.77 2.91
CA MET A 1 -8.34 26.36 3.84
C MET A 1 -7.73 25.09 3.28
N THR A 2 -6.60 25.17 2.60
CA THR A 2 -5.86 23.97 2.21
C THR A 2 -5.20 23.43 3.47
N SER A 3 -5.81 22.40 4.05
CA SER A 3 -5.19 21.66 5.15
C SER A 3 -3.94 20.99 4.58
N ASN A 4 -2.76 21.45 4.97
CA ASN A 4 -1.50 20.83 4.58
C ASN A 4 -1.38 19.53 5.38
N MET A 5 -2.01 18.46 4.88
CA MET A 5 -1.79 17.12 5.41
C MET A 5 -0.33 16.73 5.18
N ALA A 6 0.33 16.23 6.23
CA ALA A 6 1.66 15.68 6.08
C ALA A 6 1.56 14.36 5.30
N VAL A 7 2.15 14.35 4.10
CA VAL A 7 2.26 13.15 3.25
C VAL A 7 3.59 12.47 3.57
N THR A 8 3.58 11.14 3.65
CA THR A 8 4.80 10.38 3.94
C THR A 8 5.72 10.33 2.73
N ASP A 9 7.00 9.97 2.92
CA ASP A 9 7.80 9.49 1.80
C ASP A 9 7.24 8.15 1.30
N TRP A 10 7.68 7.69 0.13
CA TRP A 10 7.26 6.39 -0.38
C TRP A 10 7.68 5.24 0.54
N LEU A 11 6.69 4.51 1.06
CA LEU A 11 6.89 3.38 1.97
C LEU A 11 6.49 2.07 1.30
N CYS A 12 7.38 1.09 1.30
CA CYS A 12 7.07 -0.27 0.84
C CYS A 12 6.21 -1.01 1.88
N ILE A 13 4.94 -1.29 1.56
CA ILE A 13 3.99 -1.96 2.48
C ILE A 13 3.68 -3.41 2.11
N MET A 14 3.91 -3.82 0.86
CA MET A 14 3.70 -5.20 0.41
C MET A 14 4.81 -5.61 -0.57
N LYS A 15 5.16 -6.89 -0.61
CA LYS A 15 6.13 -7.45 -1.54
C LYS A 15 5.60 -8.70 -2.21
N SER A 16 5.92 -8.87 -3.48
CA SER A 16 5.74 -10.15 -4.18
C SER A 16 6.68 -11.22 -3.59
N GLY A 17 6.28 -12.48 -3.74
CA GLY A 17 7.05 -13.63 -3.28
C GLY A 17 6.30 -14.54 -2.31
N PRO A 18 7.04 -15.44 -1.63
CA PRO A 18 6.44 -16.44 -0.75
C PRO A 18 5.97 -15.83 0.57
N THR A 19 4.79 -16.26 1.01
CA THR A 19 4.19 -15.87 2.30
C THR A 19 4.41 -16.96 3.37
N ILE A 20 4.26 -16.60 4.64
CA ILE A 20 4.51 -17.51 5.76
C ILE A 20 3.53 -18.69 5.81
N ASP A 21 2.35 -18.53 5.22
CA ASP A 21 1.31 -19.55 5.12
C ASP A 21 1.40 -20.39 3.82
N GLY A 22 2.49 -20.24 3.05
CA GLY A 22 2.79 -21.08 1.90
C GLY A 22 2.13 -20.67 0.58
N ARG A 23 1.51 -19.49 0.52
CA ARG A 23 1.03 -18.89 -0.73
C ARG A 23 2.18 -18.14 -1.42
N GLU A 24 1.98 -17.85 -2.70
CA GLU A 24 2.88 -17.03 -3.51
C GLU A 24 2.10 -15.80 -3.98
N ILE A 25 2.65 -14.61 -3.76
CA ILE A 25 2.12 -13.36 -4.32
C ILE A 25 2.86 -13.11 -5.62
N ALA A 26 2.17 -13.17 -6.76
CA ALA A 26 2.81 -12.94 -8.04
C ALA A 26 3.21 -11.46 -8.17
N PRO A 27 4.34 -11.14 -8.83
CA PRO A 27 4.71 -9.76 -9.12
C PRO A 27 3.64 -8.99 -9.90
N GLN A 28 2.85 -9.69 -10.72
CA GLN A 28 1.77 -9.07 -11.48
C GLN A 28 0.62 -8.63 -10.58
N ASP A 29 0.25 -9.43 -9.56
CA ASP A 29 -0.80 -9.05 -8.60
C ASP A 29 -0.48 -7.71 -7.93
N VAL A 30 0.80 -7.49 -7.58
CA VAL A 30 1.27 -6.24 -6.96
C VAL A 30 1.13 -5.05 -7.91
N LYS A 31 1.35 -5.25 -9.21
CA LYS A 31 1.20 -4.21 -10.25
C LYS A 31 -0.26 -3.88 -10.48
N ASP A 32 -1.08 -4.91 -10.66
CA ASP A 32 -2.52 -4.74 -10.92
C ASP A 32 -3.19 -4.02 -9.74
N MET A 33 -2.79 -4.31 -8.50
CA MET A 33 -3.27 -3.61 -7.30
C MET A 33 -2.86 -2.13 -7.23
N ALA A 34 -1.75 -1.74 -7.85
CA ALA A 34 -1.31 -0.34 -7.86
C ALA A 34 -1.99 0.42 -9.00
N GLU A 35 -2.11 -0.22 -10.18
CA GLU A 35 -2.75 0.36 -11.36
C GLU A 35 -4.26 0.53 -11.21
N SER A 36 -4.93 -0.34 -10.45
CA SER A 36 -6.37 -0.28 -10.18
C SER A 36 -6.75 0.64 -9.02
N TYR A 37 -5.78 1.29 -8.36
CA TYR A 37 -6.09 2.13 -7.22
C TYR A 37 -6.66 3.48 -7.65
N ASP A 38 -7.90 3.75 -7.24
CA ASP A 38 -8.59 5.02 -7.45
C ASP A 38 -9.18 5.52 -6.12
N THR A 39 -8.74 6.70 -5.68
CA THR A 39 -9.21 7.32 -4.44
C THR A 39 -10.64 7.84 -4.53
N ASP A 40 -11.14 8.13 -5.74
CA ASP A 40 -12.52 8.54 -5.99
C ASP A 40 -13.48 7.34 -5.86
N GLU A 41 -13.04 6.14 -6.25
CA GLU A 41 -13.79 4.91 -6.05
C GLU A 41 -13.69 4.41 -4.60
N TYR A 42 -12.47 4.29 -4.07
CA TYR A 42 -12.24 3.84 -2.70
C TYR A 42 -10.91 4.34 -2.11
N THR A 43 -10.99 5.26 -1.16
CA THR A 43 -9.80 5.69 -0.41
C THR A 43 -9.45 4.69 0.70
N ALA A 44 -8.31 3.99 0.56
CA ALA A 44 -7.77 3.12 1.59
C ALA A 44 -7.36 3.89 2.86
N MET A 45 -7.79 3.38 4.02
CA MET A 45 -7.55 3.96 5.34
C MET A 45 -6.61 3.05 6.14
N ILE A 46 -5.74 3.65 6.95
CA ILE A 46 -4.76 2.93 7.76
C ILE A 46 -5.34 2.64 9.14
N TRP A 47 -5.45 1.35 9.45
CA TRP A 47 -6.00 0.84 10.71
C TRP A 47 -4.96 0.02 11.45
N TYR A 48 -4.79 0.27 12.74
CA TYR A 48 -3.94 -0.55 13.59
C TYR A 48 -4.50 -1.98 13.67
N GLU A 49 -3.79 -2.96 13.11
CA GLU A 49 -4.20 -4.39 13.11
C GLU A 49 -5.64 -4.60 12.60
N HIS A 50 -6.08 -3.80 11.63
CA HIS A 50 -7.47 -3.76 11.13
C HIS A 50 -8.55 -3.40 12.17
N TYR A 51 -8.17 -2.99 13.38
CA TYR A 51 -9.10 -2.55 14.42
C TYR A 51 -9.50 -1.08 14.24
N ARG A 52 -10.82 -0.84 14.22
CA ARG A 52 -11.39 0.50 14.09
C ARG A 52 -11.52 1.28 15.40
N VAL A 53 -11.37 0.59 16.54
CA VAL A 53 -11.56 1.19 17.88
C VAL A 53 -10.52 2.25 18.24
N PHE A 54 -9.35 2.21 17.62
CA PHE A 54 -8.25 3.16 17.88
C PHE A 54 -8.27 4.40 16.96
N GLY A 55 -9.29 4.53 16.11
CA GLY A 55 -9.37 5.61 15.13
C GLY A 55 -8.54 5.35 13.87
N ASN A 56 -8.61 6.29 12.92
CA ASN A 56 -7.88 6.25 11.67
C ASN A 56 -6.47 6.84 11.84
N PHE A 57 -5.46 6.14 11.34
CA PHE A 57 -4.05 6.54 11.42
C PHE A 57 -3.56 7.25 10.15
N GLY A 58 -4.36 7.28 9.10
CA GLY A 58 -4.03 7.95 7.84
C GLY A 58 -4.83 7.42 6.67
N GLN A 59 -4.62 8.04 5.51
CA GLN A 59 -5.17 7.56 4.25
C GLN A 59 -4.03 7.39 3.26
N VAL A 60 -4.21 6.48 2.33
CA VAL A 60 -3.31 6.32 1.19
C VAL A 60 -3.67 7.40 0.17
N GLU A 61 -2.70 8.20 -0.28
CA GLU A 61 -2.94 9.15 -1.37
C GLU A 61 -2.67 8.54 -2.74
N GLU A 62 -1.53 7.86 -2.87
CA GLU A 62 -1.07 7.35 -4.16
C GLU A 62 -0.39 6.00 -3.96
N LEU A 63 -0.54 5.14 -4.97
CA LEU A 63 0.07 3.83 -5.01
C LEU A 63 0.92 3.71 -6.28
N LYS A 64 2.11 3.14 -6.10
CA LYS A 64 2.98 2.73 -7.22
C LYS A 64 3.74 1.48 -6.86
N THR A 65 4.27 0.83 -7.87
CA THR A 65 5.18 -0.30 -7.68
C THR A 65 6.63 0.11 -7.88
N ASP A 66 7.53 -0.44 -7.07
CA ASP A 66 8.98 -0.31 -7.21
C ASP A 66 9.64 -1.69 -7.05
N VAL A 67 10.93 -1.83 -7.31
CA VAL A 67 11.66 -3.10 -7.16
C VAL A 67 12.62 -3.00 -5.98
N ASP A 68 12.61 -3.99 -5.07
CA ASP A 68 13.59 -4.01 -3.98
C ASP A 68 15.00 -4.44 -4.42
N LYS A 69 15.96 -4.34 -3.50
CA LYS A 69 17.36 -4.78 -3.68
C LYS A 69 17.51 -6.29 -3.97
N LYS A 70 16.43 -7.07 -3.94
CA LYS A 70 16.40 -8.51 -4.19
C LYS A 70 15.49 -8.85 -5.39
N ASP A 71 15.22 -7.87 -6.26
CA ASP A 71 14.41 -7.99 -7.46
C ASP A 71 12.94 -8.41 -7.22
N ARG A 72 12.38 -8.10 -6.05
CA ARG A 72 10.96 -8.32 -5.74
C ARG A 72 10.16 -7.06 -5.96
N GLN A 73 8.93 -7.20 -6.46
CA GLN A 73 8.02 -6.07 -6.61
C GLN A 73 7.54 -5.61 -5.25
N CYS A 74 7.78 -4.34 -4.95
CA CYS A 74 7.33 -3.61 -3.79
C CYS A 74 6.11 -2.77 -4.15
N TYR A 75 5.09 -2.86 -3.33
CA TYR A 75 3.96 -1.95 -3.32
C TYR A 75 4.30 -0.77 -2.43
N THR A 76 4.28 0.44 -2.98
CA THR A 76 4.62 1.65 -2.23
C THR A 76 3.44 2.60 -2.13
N GLN A 77 3.20 3.12 -0.93
CA GLN A 77 2.22 4.17 -0.64
C GLN A 77 2.91 5.44 -0.17
N LYS A 78 2.22 6.58 -0.26
CA LYS A 78 2.59 7.82 0.44
C LYS A 78 1.37 8.52 1.04
#